data_AF-A0A1A3EDQ9-F1
#
_entry.id   AF-A0A1A3EDQ9-F1
#
_cell.length_a   1.000
_cell.length_b   1.000
_cell.length_c   1.000
_cell.angle_alpha   90.00
_cell.angle_beta   90.00
_cell.angle_gamma   90.00
#
_symmetry.space_group_name_H-M   'P 1'
#
loop_
_entity.id
_entity.type
_entity.pdbx_description
1 polymer ?
#
loop_
_entity_poly.entity_id
_entity_poly.type
_entity_poly.pdbx_seq_one_letter_code
_entity_poly.pdbx_strand_id
1 'polypeptide(L)'
;MKRGIVGGLAALLMAAGLIASAPPASAGCQYGGPVLSKCDGPVQPDGTWQRCVAVTRLVPNGASSYLVPDNHCGLMGPGQQPPDFAFGDPPTHIDG
;
A
#
# COMPACT_ATOMS: atom_id res chain seq x y z
N MET A 1 -26.38 -9.75 34.72
CA MET A 1 -24.93 -9.58 35.01
C MET A 1 -24.08 -10.67 34.35
N LYS A 2 -24.24 -11.96 34.68
CA LYS A 2 -23.41 -13.08 34.17
C LYS A 2 -23.39 -13.22 32.63
N ARG A 3 -24.56 -13.08 31.98
CA ARG A 3 -24.71 -13.20 30.52
C ARG A 3 -24.04 -12.08 29.72
N GLY A 4 -23.95 -10.87 30.29
CA GLY A 4 -23.28 -9.73 29.65
C GLY A 4 -21.76 -9.90 29.63
N ILE A 5 -21.19 -10.48 30.70
CA ILE A 5 -19.77 -10.79 30.79
C ILE A 5 -19.37 -11.85 29.74
N VAL A 6 -20.18 -12.91 29.60
CA VAL A 6 -19.94 -13.96 28.59
C VAL A 6 -20.05 -13.41 27.17
N GLY A 7 -21.07 -12.59 26.88
CA GLY A 7 -21.21 -11.94 25.57
C GLY A 7 -20.04 -11.00 25.25
N GLY A 8 -19.60 -10.20 26.23
CA GLY A 8 -18.45 -9.32 26.08
C GLY A 8 -17.14 -10.08 25.81
N LEU A 9 -16.88 -11.17 26.56
CA LEU A 9 -15.70 -12.01 26.32
C LEU A 9 -15.73 -12.66 24.93
N ALA A 10 -16.89 -13.15 24.49
CA ALA A 10 -17.03 -13.75 23.18
C ALA A 10 -16.72 -12.73 22.06
N ALA A 11 -17.26 -11.51 22.16
CA ALA A 11 -16.98 -10.45 21.20
C ALA A 11 -15.48 -10.07 21.16
N LEU A 12 -14.85 -9.96 22.33
CA LEU A 12 -13.42 -9.65 22.44
C LEU A 12 -12.54 -10.75 21.83
N LEU A 13 -12.86 -12.02 22.08
CA LEU A 13 -12.13 -13.16 21.51
C LEU A 13 -12.26 -13.22 19.99
N MET A 14 -13.45 -12.94 19.45
CA MET A 14 -13.66 -12.88 18.01
C MET A 14 -12.86 -11.74 17.37
N ALA A 15 -12.88 -10.55 17.97
CA ALA A 15 -12.08 -9.42 17.48
C ALA A 15 -10.57 -9.70 17.55
N ALA A 16 -10.09 -10.25 18.67
CA ALA A 16 -8.68 -10.63 18.82
C ALA A 16 -8.27 -11.72 17.82
N GLY A 17 -9.13 -12.69 17.56
CA GLY A 17 -8.90 -13.73 16.55
C GLY A 17 -8.77 -13.16 15.14
N LEU A 18 -9.57 -12.15 14.78
CA LEU A 18 -9.46 -11.47 13.49
C LEU A 18 -8.16 -10.68 13.35
N ILE A 19 -7.72 -10.01 14.43
CA ILE A 19 -6.48 -9.24 14.43
C ILE A 19 -5.26 -10.18 14.35
N ALA A 20 -5.28 -11.29 15.08
CA ALA A 20 -4.17 -12.25 15.10
C ALA A 20 -4.06 -13.09 13.81
N SER A 21 -5.16 -13.25 13.07
CA SER A 21 -5.18 -13.98 11.79
C SER A 21 -5.00 -13.07 10.57
N ALA A 22 -4.95 -11.75 10.77
CA ALA A 22 -4.60 -10.83 9.70
C ALA A 22 -3.17 -11.15 9.22
N PRO A 23 -2.97 -11.34 7.90
CA PRO A 23 -1.62 -11.44 7.35
C PRO A 23 -0.79 -10.24 7.80
N PRO A 24 0.52 -10.41 8.09
CA PRO A 24 1.40 -9.28 8.30
C PRO A 24 1.25 -8.35 7.08
N ALA A 25 1.12 -7.06 7.33
CA ALA A 25 1.10 -6.07 6.26
C ALA A 25 2.49 -6.02 5.63
N SER A 26 2.76 -6.95 4.72
CA SER A 26 3.88 -6.82 3.81
C SER A 26 3.43 -5.90 2.70
N ALA A 27 3.81 -4.63 2.85
CA ALA A 27 3.66 -3.69 1.74
C ALA A 27 4.64 -4.21 0.68
N GLY A 28 4.10 -4.72 -0.42
CA GLY A 28 4.86 -5.23 -1.55
C GLY A 28 5.65 -4.09 -2.19
N CYS A 29 6.76 -3.73 -1.55
CA CYS A 29 7.51 -2.53 -1.83
C CYS A 29 8.86 -2.90 -2.41
N GLN A 30 9.14 -2.35 -3.58
CA GLN A 30 10.45 -2.35 -4.19
C GLN A 30 11.09 -0.98 -3.99
N TYR A 31 12.37 -0.99 -3.63
CA TYR A 31 13.16 0.21 -3.36
C TYR A 31 14.36 0.28 -4.29
N GLY A 32 14.75 1.49 -4.67
CA GLY A 32 15.86 1.74 -5.58
C GLY A 32 15.44 1.97 -7.04
N GLY A 33 16.43 2.30 -7.88
CA GLY A 33 16.20 2.69 -9.27
C GLY A 33 15.85 4.19 -9.40
N PRO A 34 15.03 4.58 -10.39
CA PRO A 34 14.70 5.99 -10.67
C PRO A 34 13.68 6.60 -9.68
N VAL A 35 13.17 5.82 -8.74
CA VAL A 35 12.14 6.21 -7.77
C VAL A 35 12.62 5.90 -6.35
N LEU A 36 12.08 6.60 -5.35
CA LEU A 36 12.42 6.38 -3.93
C LEU A 36 11.86 5.04 -3.44
N SER A 37 10.60 4.79 -3.74
CA SER A 37 9.92 3.54 -3.42
C SER A 37 8.79 3.32 -4.41
N LYS A 38 8.42 2.05 -4.56
CA LYS A 38 7.28 1.64 -5.33
C LYS A 38 6.59 0.49 -4.60
N CYS A 39 5.36 0.72 -4.20
CA CYS A 39 4.63 -0.19 -3.33
C CYS A 39 3.28 -0.53 -3.93
N ASP A 40 2.90 -1.78 -3.84
CA ASP A 40 1.56 -2.25 -4.19
C ASP A 40 0.72 -2.49 -2.94
N GLY A 41 -0.53 -2.01 -2.99
CA GLY A 41 -1.58 -2.31 -2.03
C GLY A 41 -2.26 -3.64 -2.36
N PRO A 42 -3.16 -4.14 -1.50
CA PRO A 42 -3.74 -5.46 -1.64
C PRO A 42 -4.50 -5.63 -2.95
N VAL A 43 -4.34 -6.80 -3.57
CA VAL A 43 -5.12 -7.21 -4.74
C VAL A 43 -6.61 -7.36 -4.35
N GLN A 44 -7.50 -6.70 -5.10
CA GLN A 44 -8.95 -6.79 -4.95
C GLN A 44 -9.51 -8.05 -5.63
N PRO A 45 -10.76 -8.45 -5.30
CA PRO A 45 -11.40 -9.64 -5.89
C PRO A 45 -11.52 -9.61 -7.42
N ASP A 46 -11.49 -8.42 -8.03
CA ASP A 46 -11.50 -8.22 -9.48
C ASP A 46 -10.10 -8.34 -10.12
N GLY A 47 -9.07 -8.62 -9.32
CA GLY A 47 -7.67 -8.74 -9.74
C GLY A 47 -6.94 -7.42 -9.88
N THR A 48 -7.56 -6.29 -9.53
CA THR A 48 -6.90 -4.98 -9.54
C THR A 48 -6.12 -4.73 -8.25
N TRP A 49 -5.14 -3.85 -8.28
CA TRP A 49 -4.42 -3.39 -7.09
C TRP A 49 -4.00 -1.94 -7.26
N GLN A 50 -3.74 -1.24 -6.15
CA GLN A 50 -3.23 0.12 -6.20
C GLN A 50 -1.72 0.12 -6.11
N ARG A 51 -1.05 0.76 -7.08
CA ARG A 51 0.39 1.01 -7.03
C ARG A 51 0.65 2.45 -6.61
N CYS A 52 1.59 2.66 -5.71
CA CYS A 52 2.05 3.98 -5.30
C CYS A 52 3.56 4.09 -5.51
N VAL A 53 3.99 5.12 -6.23
CA VAL A 53 5.38 5.41 -6.54
C VAL A 53 5.78 6.72 -5.88
N ALA A 54 6.80 6.67 -5.04
CA ALA A 54 7.40 7.85 -4.43
C ALA A 54 8.53 8.37 -5.32
N VAL A 55 8.42 9.62 -5.78
CA VAL A 55 9.48 10.33 -6.51
C VAL A 55 9.98 11.51 -5.68
N THR A 56 11.11 12.08 -6.08
CA THR A 56 11.60 13.32 -5.47
C THR A 56 11.00 14.53 -6.20
N ARG A 57 10.41 15.46 -5.44
CA ARG A 57 9.99 16.76 -5.94
C ARG A 57 10.88 17.85 -5.39
N LEU A 58 11.41 18.70 -6.26
CA LEU A 58 12.21 19.85 -5.87
C LEU A 58 11.31 20.97 -5.37
N VAL A 59 11.60 21.47 -4.16
CA VAL A 59 10.91 22.60 -3.56
C VAL A 59 11.89 23.78 -3.43
N PRO A 60 11.61 24.93 -4.07
CA PRO A 60 12.42 26.12 -3.90
C PRO A 60 12.23 26.72 -2.52
N ASN A 61 13.32 27.21 -1.90
CA ASN A 61 13.30 27.89 -0.61
C ASN A 61 14.35 29.00 -0.56
N GLY A 62 13.92 30.24 -0.76
CA GLY A 62 14.80 31.39 -0.84
C GLY A 62 15.86 31.23 -1.93
N ALA A 63 17.14 31.29 -1.55
CA ALA A 63 18.29 31.11 -2.44
C ALA A 63 18.75 29.63 -2.58
N SER A 64 17.98 28.67 -2.07
CA SER A 64 18.29 27.24 -2.11
C SER A 64 17.07 26.40 -2.51
N SER A 65 17.23 25.09 -2.52
CA SER A 65 16.17 24.11 -2.79
C SER A 65 16.39 22.83 -1.99
N TYR A 66 15.32 22.11 -1.69
CA TYR A 66 15.38 20.78 -1.09
C TYR A 66 14.45 19.82 -1.81
N LEU A 67 14.76 18.53 -1.73
CA LEU A 67 13.94 17.46 -2.30
C LEU A 67 12.98 16.95 -1.22
N VAL A 68 11.71 16.78 -1.57
CA VAL A 68 10.71 16.10 -0.74
C VAL A 68 10.19 14.86 -1.45
N PRO A 69 9.81 13.80 -0.73
CA PRO A 69 9.06 12.70 -1.31
C PRO A 69 7.68 13.17 -1.80
N ASP A 70 7.31 12.77 -3.00
CA ASP A 70 6.00 13.00 -3.59
C ASP A 70 5.42 11.67 -4.07
N ASN A 71 4.23 11.31 -3.60
CA ASN A 71 3.64 9.99 -3.84
C ASN A 71 2.56 10.08 -4.91
N HIS A 72 2.75 9.31 -5.98
CA HIS A 72 1.78 9.18 -7.07
C HIS A 72 1.18 7.78 -7.02
N CYS A 73 -0.14 7.68 -6.85
CA CYS A 73 -0.83 6.40 -6.83
C CYS A 73 -1.75 6.21 -8.02
N GLY A 74 -1.85 4.99 -8.51
CA GLY A 74 -2.68 4.60 -9.65
C GLY A 74 -3.15 3.16 -9.55
N LEU A 75 -4.25 2.85 -10.23
CA LEU A 75 -4.81 1.51 -10.27
C LEU A 75 -4.10 0.68 -11.35
N MET A 76 -3.76 -0.56 -11.00
CA MET A 76 -3.13 -1.58 -11.84
C MET A 76 -4.06 -2.80 -11.91
N GLY A 77 -3.92 -3.62 -12.94
CA GLY A 77 -4.72 -4.84 -13.08
C GLY A 77 -5.06 -5.21 -14.52
N PRO A 78 -5.87 -6.26 -14.70
CA PRO A 78 -6.31 -6.71 -16.02
C PRO A 78 -7.09 -5.61 -16.76
N GLY A 79 -6.57 -5.18 -17.92
CA GLY A 79 -7.20 -4.12 -18.71
C GLY A 79 -6.83 -2.69 -18.27
N GLN A 80 -6.05 -2.53 -17.20
CA GLN A 80 -5.42 -1.26 -16.86
C GLN A 80 -4.04 -1.17 -17.51
N GLN A 81 -3.85 -0.17 -18.37
CA GLN A 81 -2.53 0.20 -18.87
C GLN A 81 -2.17 1.55 -18.24
N PRO A 82 -1.22 1.58 -17.29
CA PRO A 82 -0.73 2.86 -16.77
C PRO A 82 -0.11 3.66 -17.93
N PRO A 83 -0.31 4.99 -17.95
CA PRO A 83 0.22 5.84 -19.02
C PRO A 83 1.76 5.90 -19.03
N ASP A 84 2.38 5.61 -17.89
CA ASP A 84 3.82 5.55 -17.70
C ASP A 84 4.27 4.10 -17.52
N PHE A 85 5.11 3.61 -18.45
CA PHE A 85 5.69 2.28 -18.38
C PHE A 85 6.58 2.07 -17.15
N ALA A 86 7.31 3.09 -16.69
CA ALA A 86 8.16 2.99 -15.50
C ALA A 86 7.31 2.84 -14.22
N PHE A 87 6.17 3.54 -14.16
CA PHE A 87 5.17 3.32 -13.13
C PHE A 87 4.65 1.87 -13.17
N GLY A 88 4.40 1.35 -14.37
CA GLY A 88 3.90 0.01 -14.62
C GLY A 88 4.89 -1.14 -14.38
N ASP A 89 6.21 -0.92 -14.28
CA ASP A 89 7.22 -1.99 -14.28
C ASP A 89 7.80 -2.33 -12.88
N PRO A 90 7.59 -3.55 -12.32
CA PRO A 90 7.11 -4.75 -12.99
C PRO A 90 5.59 -4.74 -13.24
N PRO A 91 5.11 -5.32 -14.35
CA PRO A 91 3.68 -5.32 -14.72
C PRO A 91 2.82 -6.16 -13.77
N THR A 92 3.44 -7.03 -12.98
CA THR A 92 2.77 -7.85 -11.97
C THR A 92 2.68 -7.11 -10.64
N HIS A 93 1.78 -7.58 -9.77
CA HIS A 93 1.74 -7.17 -8.37
C HIS A 93 3.08 -7.46 -7.71
N ILE A 94 3.57 -6.53 -6.90
CA ILE A 94 4.74 -6.74 -6.05
C ILE A 94 4.24 -7.39 -4.78
N ASP A 95 4.65 -8.64 -4.55
CA ASP A 95 4.37 -9.34 -3.28
C ASP A 95 5.50 -9.08 -2.29
N GLY A 96 5.20 -9.12 -1.00
CA GLY A 96 6.16 -8.95 0.10
C GLY A 96 6.08 -10.07 1.13
#